data_AF-A0A6A8LRL9-F1
#
_entry.id   AF-A0A6A8LRL9-F1
#
_cell.length_a   1.000
_cell.length_b   1.000
_cell.length_c   1.000
_cell.angle_alpha   90.00
_cell.angle_beta   90.00
_cell.angle_gamma   90.00
#
_symmetry.space_group_name_H-M   'P 1'
#
loop_
_entity.id
_entity.type
_entity.pdbx_description
1 polymer ?
#
loop_
_entity_poly.entity_id
_entity_poly.type
_entity_poly.pdbx_seq_one_letter_code
_entity_poly.pdbx_strand_id
1 'polypeptide(L)' 'MEPMYVSINSEKTGANLKSLFKNNGYSVRDIQSVMGFENPQSIYKWLSG' A
#
# COMPACT_ATOMS: atom_id res chain seq x y z
N MET A 1 16.28 22.79 -12.54
CA MET A 1 16.35 21.31 -12.58
C MET A 1 14.95 20.85 -12.91
N GLU A 2 14.75 20.16 -14.04
CA GLU A 2 13.44 19.55 -14.35
C GLU A 2 13.10 18.51 -13.27
N PRO A 3 11.88 18.49 -12.71
CA PRO A 3 11.51 17.48 -11.73
C PRO A 3 11.51 16.11 -12.42
N MET A 4 12.48 15.26 -12.07
CA MET A 4 12.50 13.87 -12.50
C MET A 4 11.44 13.12 -11.69
N TYR A 5 10.25 12.96 -12.24
CA TYR A 5 9.23 12.11 -11.64
C TYR A 5 9.70 10.66 -11.78
N VAL A 6 10.23 10.10 -10.70
CA VAL A 6 10.39 8.65 -10.58
C VAL A 6 8.99 8.06 -10.68
N SER A 7 8.68 7.39 -11.79
CA SER A 7 7.39 6.73 -11.92
C SER A 7 7.38 5.51 -11.01
N ILE A 8 6.38 5.46 -10.12
CA ILE A 8 6.11 4.27 -9.33
C ILE A 8 5.19 3.39 -10.17
N ASN A 9 5.62 2.15 -10.41
CA ASN A 9 4.71 1.14 -10.94
C ASN A 9 3.74 0.75 -9.82
N SER A 10 2.53 1.30 -9.86
CA SER A 10 1.54 1.15 -8.79
C SER A 10 1.04 -0.28 -8.65
N GLU A 11 0.82 -0.98 -9.78
CA GLU A 11 0.45 -2.40 -9.80
C GLU A 11 1.50 -3.27 -9.10
N LYS A 12 2.78 -3.13 -9.47
CA LYS A 12 3.88 -3.87 -8.84
C LYS A 12 4.04 -3.51 -7.37
N THR A 13 3.83 -2.25 -7.02
CA THR A 13 3.87 -1.78 -5.62
C THR A 13 2.75 -2.41 -4.80
N GLY A 14 1.51 -2.43 -5.31
CA GLY A 14 0.37 -3.06 -4.66
C GLY A 14 0.54 -4.56 -4.49
N ALA A 15 1.07 -5.26 -5.50
CA ALA A 15 1.39 -6.68 -5.43
C ALA A 15 2.47 -6.99 -4.36
N ASN A 16 3.49 -6.15 -4.26
CA ASN A 16 4.54 -6.27 -3.25
C ASN A 16 3.98 -6.04 -1.84
N LEU A 17 3.15 -5.02 -1.65
CA LEU A 17 2.49 -4.75 -0.36
C LEU A 17 1.58 -5.92 0.06
N LYS A 18 0.80 -6.47 -0.88
CA LYS A 18 -0.07 -7.63 -0.61
C LYS A 18 0.76 -8.84 -0.13
N SER A 19 1.90 -9.08 -0.77
CA SER A 19 2.84 -10.13 -0.37
C SER A 19 3.44 -9.87 1.01
N LEU A 20 3.88 -8.63 1.29
CA LEU A 20 4.41 -8.23 2.59
C LEU A 20 3.39 -8.41 3.72
N PHE A 21 2.14 -7.95 3.52
CA PHE A 21 1.09 -8.08 4.52
C PHE A 21 0.82 -9.55 4.84
N LYS A 22 0.67 -10.38 3.79
CA LYS A 22 0.44 -11.82 3.94
C LYS A 22 1.59 -12.52 4.66
N ASN A 23 2.84 -12.26 4.25
CA ASN A 23 4.01 -12.95 4.79
C ASN A 23 4.29 -12.61 6.25
N ASN A 24 3.91 -11.39 6.68
CA ASN A 24 4.07 -10.96 8.06
C ASN A 24 2.79 -11.13 8.91
N GLY A 25 1.73 -11.72 8.35
CA GLY A 25 0.49 -11.98 9.07
C GLY A 25 -0.35 -10.74 9.38
N TYR A 26 -0.17 -9.64 8.64
CA TYR A 26 -0.94 -8.41 8.82
C TYR A 26 -2.19 -8.38 7.95
N SER A 27 -3.31 -8.03 8.57
CA SER A 27 -4.55 -7.71 7.88
C SER A 27 -4.59 -6.23 7.46
N VAL A 28 -5.49 -5.90 6.55
CA VAL A 28 -5.75 -4.49 6.16
C VAL A 28 -6.15 -3.63 7.37
N ARG A 29 -6.86 -4.21 8.36
CA ARG A 29 -7.26 -3.50 9.57
C ARG A 29 -6.06 -3.19 10.49
N ASP A 30 -5.09 -4.09 10.56
CA ASP A 30 -3.87 -3.86 11.34
C ASP A 30 -3.09 -2.67 10.76
N ILE A 31 -2.94 -2.65 9.44
CA ILE A 31 -2.27 -1.56 8.73
C ILE A 31 -3.05 -0.25 8.88
N GLN A 32 -4.38 -0.29 8.70
CA GLN A 32 -5.24 0.88 8.89
C GLN A 32 -5.06 1.47 10.30
N SER A 33 -5.11 0.63 11.33
CA SER A 33 -5.00 1.03 12.74
C SER A 33 -3.67 1.69 13.05
N VAL A 34 -2.55 1.05 12.67
CA VAL A 34 -1.19 1.55 12.95
C VAL A 34 -0.89 2.84 12.19
N MET A 35 -1.43 2.98 10.98
CA MET A 35 -1.21 4.16 10.14
C MET A 35 -2.17 5.31 10.47
N GLY A 36 -3.14 5.10 11.38
CA GLY A 36 -4.09 6.13 11.79
C GLY A 36 -5.11 6.51 10.72
N PHE A 37 -5.42 5.62 9.77
CA PHE A 37 -6.45 5.89 8.78
C PHE A 37 -7.85 5.70 9.36
N GLU A 38 -8.74 6.64 9.09
CA GLU A 38 -10.15 6.53 9.46
C GLU A 38 -10.85 5.39 8.71
N ASN A 39 -10.42 5.08 7.49
CA ASN A 39 -11.07 4.08 6.62
C ASN A 39 -10.03 3.18 5.93
N PRO A 40 -10.24 1.84 5.90
CA PRO A 40 -9.34 0.91 5.21
C PRO A 40 -9.29 1.09 3.68
N GLN A 41 -10.21 1.85 3.07
CA GLN A 41 -10.28 2.07 1.62
C GLN A 41 -8.98 2.63 1.03
N SER A 42 -8.26 3.46 1.77
CA SER A 42 -6.95 3.98 1.36
C SER A 42 -5.93 2.85 1.16
N ILE A 43 -5.95 1.85 2.04
CA ILE A 43 -5.08 0.68 1.92
C ILE A 43 -5.49 -0.18 0.73
N TYR A 44 -6.79 -0.40 0.51
CA TYR A 44 -7.26 -1.15 -0.65
C TYR A 44 -6.85 -0.51 -1.98
N LYS A 45 -6.83 0.83 -2.07
CA LYS A 45 -6.31 1.55 -3.25
C LYS A 45 -4.82 1.32 -3.46
N TRP A 46 -4.03 1.22 -2.40
CA TRP A 46 -2.61 0.88 -2.53
C TRP A 46 -2.41 -0.55 -3.05
N LEU A 47 -3.26 -1.47 -2.61
CA LEU A 47 -3.19 -2.87 -3.01
C LEU A 47 -3.69 -3.12 -4.44
N SER A 48 -4.56 -2.26 -4.98
CA SER A 48 -5.03 -2.36 -6.37
C SER A 48 -4.01 -1.82 -7.37
N GLY A 49 -3.12 -0.94 -6.93
CA GLY A 49 -2.36 -0.07 -7.84
C GLY A 49 -3.23 1.00 -8.48
#